data_AF-A0A852X2Z5-F1
#
_entry.id   AF-A0A852X2Z5-F1
#
_cell.length_a   1.000
_cell.length_b   1.000
_cell.length_c   1.000
_cell.angle_alpha   90.00
_cell.angle_beta   90.00
_cell.angle_gamma   90.00
#
_symmetry.space_group_name_H-M   'P 1'
#
loop_
_entity.id
_entity.type
_entity.pdbx_description
1 polymer ?
#
loop_
_entity_poly.entity_id
_entity_poly.type
_entity_poly.pdbx_seq_one_letter_code
_entity_poly.pdbx_strand_id
1 'polypeptide(L)'
;MTAFDELSIKGVVGAECVAMLTNICAQVARTHSFPPPEGHRRWSDQAVLDYVGIVFARKGGPGFLIECFLKADDQQSFERLLYTAIRRDLIDEAKARPVGKLRRRLHTLLSKDPRFVFVPELFAGEHAWSLPALGEARFDGGPDDLREATAAVIVAPIERLPPAGPTPRAARESLLTLCLAAIEIVAGAIRAQILARFLARRFGIDIVPAWSLKDIDGATEASVELLDNEAIALGDAIYAEMSLLERMLVAYLDDPEAVRARWGEPGISALDDLTFRLRAVAAGSEIGVEALRQVIRRCMEDTSSVSGVSESEEGAVVNE
;
A
#
# COMPACT_ATOMS: atom_id res chain seq x y z
N MET A 1 -19.21 5.56 -28.55
CA MET A 1 -18.37 4.38 -28.87
C MET A 1 -18.06 3.73 -27.54
N THR A 2 -18.28 2.43 -27.38
CA THR A 2 -18.05 1.76 -26.09
C THR A 2 -16.61 1.27 -25.97
N ALA A 3 -16.18 0.90 -24.76
CA ALA A 3 -14.86 0.30 -24.53
C ALA A 3 -14.69 -1.04 -25.28
N PHE A 4 -15.77 -1.81 -25.41
CA PHE A 4 -15.80 -3.04 -26.20
C PHE A 4 -15.66 -2.74 -27.70
N ASP A 5 -16.34 -1.71 -28.20
CA ASP A 5 -16.19 -1.27 -29.60
C ASP A 5 -14.77 -0.75 -29.88
N GLU A 6 -14.17 -0.03 -28.92
CA GLU A 6 -12.80 0.47 -29.04
C GLU A 6 -11.80 -0.67 -29.25
N LEU A 7 -11.89 -1.73 -28.46
CA LEU A 7 -11.04 -2.92 -28.62
C LEU A 7 -11.40 -3.74 -29.86
N SER A 8 -12.69 -3.88 -30.18
CA SER A 8 -13.15 -4.69 -31.32
C SER A 8 -12.79 -4.07 -32.67
N ILE A 9 -12.82 -2.73 -32.77
CA ILE A 9 -12.61 -2.00 -34.02
C ILE A 9 -11.15 -1.56 -34.17
N LYS A 10 -10.53 -1.06 -33.09
CA LYS A 10 -9.19 -0.46 -33.16
C LYS A 10 -8.08 -1.40 -32.68
N GLY A 11 -8.42 -2.49 -31.98
CA GLY A 11 -7.45 -3.45 -31.46
C GLY A 11 -6.49 -2.88 -30.40
N VAL A 12 -6.80 -1.71 -29.84
CA VAL A 12 -5.96 -1.00 -28.87
C VAL A 12 -6.78 -0.59 -27.66
N VAL A 13 -6.14 -0.65 -26.48
CA VAL A 13 -6.70 -0.07 -25.25
C VAL A 13 -6.57 1.44 -25.35
N GLY A 14 -7.69 2.13 -25.51
CA GLY A 14 -7.74 3.59 -25.62
C GLY A 14 -8.47 4.24 -24.45
N ALA A 15 -8.93 5.47 -24.69
CA ALA A 15 -9.54 6.31 -23.66
C ALA A 15 -10.84 5.71 -23.11
N GLU A 16 -11.63 5.02 -23.93
CA GLU A 16 -12.90 4.42 -23.50
C GLU A 16 -12.65 3.22 -22.56
N CYS A 17 -11.66 2.38 -22.86
CA CYS A 17 -11.24 1.30 -21.98
C CYS A 17 -10.71 1.80 -20.63
N VAL A 18 -9.89 2.85 -20.63
CA VAL A 18 -9.33 3.43 -19.40
C VAL A 18 -10.43 4.11 -18.57
N ALA A 19 -11.35 4.83 -19.21
CA ALA A 19 -12.48 5.45 -18.54
C ALA A 19 -13.40 4.41 -17.90
N MET A 20 -13.71 3.31 -18.62
CA MET A 20 -14.50 2.20 -18.08
C MET A 20 -13.80 1.53 -16.89
N LEU A 21 -12.50 1.25 -16.98
CA LEU A 21 -11.73 0.68 -15.88
C LEU A 21 -11.76 1.59 -14.65
N THR A 22 -11.57 2.90 -14.85
CA THR A 22 -11.63 3.92 -13.78
C THR A 22 -13.00 3.92 -13.10
N ASN A 23 -14.08 3.88 -13.89
CA ASN A 23 -15.44 3.81 -13.37
C ASN A 23 -15.70 2.52 -12.57
N ILE A 24 -15.22 1.38 -13.05
CA ILE A 24 -15.33 0.09 -12.35
C ILE A 24 -14.55 0.11 -11.03
N CYS A 25 -13.31 0.62 -11.03
CA CYS A 25 -12.50 0.76 -9.82
C CYS A 25 -13.22 1.65 -8.79
N ALA A 26 -13.74 2.81 -9.22
CA ALA A 26 -14.52 3.69 -8.36
C ALA A 26 -15.78 3.00 -7.82
N GLN A 27 -16.48 2.23 -8.66
CA GLN A 27 -17.68 1.50 -8.27
C GLN A 27 -17.37 0.44 -7.21
N VAL A 28 -16.35 -0.40 -7.43
CA VAL A 28 -15.94 -1.45 -6.49
C VAL A 28 -15.49 -0.84 -5.16
N ALA A 29 -14.71 0.24 -5.20
CA ALA A 29 -14.23 0.98 -4.04
C ALA A 29 -15.37 1.59 -3.21
N ARG A 30 -16.44 2.09 -3.84
CA ARG A 30 -17.60 2.65 -3.13
C ARG A 30 -18.55 1.57 -2.61
N THR A 31 -18.66 0.45 -3.31
CA THR A 31 -19.59 -0.64 -2.97
C THR A 31 -19.07 -1.50 -1.81
N HIS A 32 -17.75 -1.61 -1.67
CA HIS A 32 -17.11 -2.46 -0.66
C HIS A 32 -16.17 -1.62 0.20
N SER A 33 -16.11 -1.92 1.50
CA SER A 33 -15.26 -1.22 2.48
C SER A 33 -13.77 -1.58 2.36
N PHE A 34 -13.20 -1.50 1.15
CA PHE A 34 -11.78 -1.72 0.89
C PHE A 34 -10.95 -0.50 1.31
N PRO A 35 -9.73 -0.73 1.83
CA PRO A 35 -8.83 0.38 2.12
C PRO A 35 -8.36 1.04 0.82
N PRO A 36 -8.20 2.37 0.77
CA PRO A 36 -7.65 3.07 -0.39
C PRO A 36 -6.19 2.67 -0.64
N PRO A 37 -5.64 2.88 -1.86
CA PRO A 37 -4.23 2.63 -2.17
C PRO A 37 -3.29 3.44 -1.26
N GLU A 38 -2.04 3.01 -1.18
CA GLU A 38 -1.01 3.69 -0.38
C GLU A 38 -0.88 5.17 -0.78
N GLY A 39 -0.62 6.05 0.21
CA GLY A 39 -0.62 7.50 0.02
C GLY A 39 -1.99 8.17 0.12
N HIS A 40 -3.10 7.42 0.10
CA HIS A 40 -4.46 7.97 0.15
C HIS A 40 -5.18 7.68 1.47
N ARG A 41 -5.84 8.70 2.04
CA ARG A 41 -6.65 8.56 3.26
C ARG A 41 -8.06 8.05 3.01
N ARG A 42 -8.57 8.22 1.79
CA ARG A 42 -9.92 7.82 1.34
C ARG A 42 -9.90 7.55 -0.16
N TRP A 43 -10.91 6.86 -0.66
CA TRP A 43 -11.13 6.73 -2.11
C TRP A 43 -11.59 8.07 -2.71
N SER A 44 -10.63 8.88 -3.16
CA SER A 44 -10.84 10.04 -4.02
C SER A 44 -10.71 9.65 -5.49
N ASP A 45 -11.08 10.53 -6.41
CA ASP A 45 -10.88 10.29 -7.84
C ASP A 45 -9.39 10.10 -8.17
N GLN A 46 -8.50 10.84 -7.52
CA GLN A 46 -7.06 10.62 -7.61
C GLN A 46 -6.64 9.24 -7.09
N ALA A 47 -7.19 8.79 -5.95
CA ALA A 47 -6.90 7.45 -5.41
C ALA A 47 -7.36 6.35 -6.38
N VAL A 48 -8.48 6.56 -7.08
CA VAL A 48 -8.95 5.61 -8.11
C VAL A 48 -7.98 5.57 -9.29
N LEU A 49 -7.53 6.73 -9.78
CA LEU A 49 -6.58 6.81 -10.89
C LEU A 49 -5.22 6.18 -10.54
N ASP A 50 -4.71 6.46 -9.35
CA ASP A 50 -3.46 5.88 -8.87
C ASP A 50 -3.59 4.36 -8.73
N TYR A 51 -4.74 3.87 -8.24
CA TYR A 51 -5.03 2.44 -8.19
C TYR A 51 -5.13 1.81 -9.59
N VAL A 52 -5.71 2.50 -10.57
CA VAL A 52 -5.72 2.04 -11.97
C VAL A 52 -4.29 1.90 -12.50
N GLY A 53 -3.41 2.86 -12.20
CA GLY A 53 -1.98 2.77 -12.51
C GLY A 53 -1.31 1.55 -11.88
N ILE A 54 -1.60 1.27 -10.61
CA ILE A 54 -1.12 0.07 -9.89
C ILE A 54 -1.61 -1.22 -10.56
N VAL A 55 -2.89 -1.29 -10.94
CA VAL A 55 -3.47 -2.46 -11.61
C VAL A 55 -2.78 -2.71 -12.94
N PHE A 56 -2.53 -1.67 -13.74
CA PHE A 56 -1.77 -1.78 -14.98
C PHE A 56 -0.33 -2.25 -14.71
N ALA A 57 0.38 -1.66 -13.75
CA ALA A 57 1.74 -2.06 -13.43
C ALA A 57 1.82 -3.53 -12.99
N ARG A 58 0.87 -3.99 -12.15
CA ARG A 58 0.89 -5.32 -11.54
C ARG A 58 0.41 -6.43 -12.48
N LYS A 59 -0.53 -6.14 -13.38
CA LYS A 59 -1.14 -7.14 -14.28
C LYS A 59 -0.56 -7.14 -15.70
N GLY A 60 0.69 -6.68 -15.86
CA GLY A 60 1.38 -6.72 -17.14
C GLY A 60 0.84 -5.70 -18.17
N GLY A 61 0.45 -4.53 -17.70
CA GLY A 61 -0.06 -3.43 -18.52
C GLY A 61 -1.46 -3.72 -19.09
N PRO A 62 -1.77 -3.30 -20.32
CA PRO A 62 -3.10 -3.48 -20.91
C PRO A 62 -3.49 -4.96 -21.15
N GLY A 63 -2.57 -5.91 -20.99
CA GLY A 63 -2.81 -7.34 -21.23
C GLY A 63 -4.01 -7.90 -20.48
N PHE A 64 -4.24 -7.51 -19.22
CA PHE A 64 -5.38 -8.02 -18.46
C PHE A 64 -6.74 -7.52 -18.97
N LEU A 65 -6.79 -6.30 -19.52
CA LEU A 65 -8.00 -5.77 -20.17
C LEU A 65 -8.32 -6.59 -21.41
N ILE A 66 -7.29 -6.91 -22.21
CA ILE A 66 -7.40 -7.75 -23.40
C ILE A 66 -7.87 -9.16 -23.01
N GLU A 67 -7.32 -9.76 -21.94
CA GLU A 67 -7.79 -11.06 -21.46
C GLU A 67 -9.26 -11.08 -21.02
N CYS A 68 -9.74 -9.99 -20.44
CA CYS A 68 -11.16 -9.85 -20.08
C CYS A 68 -12.02 -9.64 -21.32
N PHE A 69 -11.54 -8.87 -22.29
CA PHE A 69 -12.21 -8.62 -23.57
C PHE A 69 -12.36 -9.92 -24.39
N LEU A 70 -11.30 -10.74 -24.50
CA LEU A 70 -11.33 -12.01 -25.23
C LEU A 70 -12.31 -13.04 -24.67
N LYS A 71 -12.78 -12.85 -23.43
CA LYS A 71 -13.76 -13.71 -22.75
C LYS A 71 -15.16 -13.09 -22.72
N ALA A 72 -15.33 -11.88 -23.25
CA ALA A 72 -16.58 -11.15 -23.25
C ALA A 72 -17.26 -11.27 -24.61
N ASP A 73 -18.57 -11.52 -24.60
CA ASP A 73 -19.38 -11.56 -25.82
C ASP A 73 -19.92 -10.16 -26.22
N ASP A 74 -19.98 -9.24 -25.25
CA ASP A 74 -20.48 -7.87 -25.41
C ASP A 74 -19.93 -6.93 -24.32
N GLN A 75 -20.28 -5.64 -24.42
CA GLN A 75 -19.90 -4.60 -23.45
C GLN A 75 -20.31 -4.95 -22.01
N GLN A 76 -21.51 -5.51 -21.82
CA GLN A 76 -22.01 -5.81 -20.48
C GLN A 76 -21.25 -6.98 -19.84
N SER A 77 -20.90 -7.99 -20.62
CA SER A 77 -20.08 -9.13 -20.21
C SER A 77 -18.66 -8.69 -19.89
N PHE A 78 -18.12 -7.76 -20.69
CA PHE A 78 -16.80 -7.17 -20.46
C PHE A 78 -16.72 -6.40 -19.14
N GLU A 79 -17.70 -5.54 -18.86
CA GLU A 79 -17.81 -4.82 -17.60
C GLU A 79 -17.90 -5.76 -16.39
N ARG A 80 -18.71 -6.84 -16.48
CA ARG A 80 -18.87 -7.82 -15.40
C ARG A 80 -17.58 -8.59 -15.10
N LEU A 81 -16.83 -8.96 -16.14
CA LEU A 81 -15.54 -9.64 -16.00
C LEU A 81 -14.52 -8.73 -15.33
N LEU A 82 -14.43 -7.48 -15.77
CA LEU A 82 -13.53 -6.49 -15.17
C LEU A 82 -13.89 -6.17 -13.73
N TYR A 83 -15.17 -5.95 -13.43
CA TYR A 83 -15.65 -5.75 -12.07
C TYR A 83 -15.23 -6.90 -11.15
N THR A 84 -15.40 -8.14 -11.62
CA THR A 84 -15.00 -9.34 -10.86
C THR A 84 -13.49 -9.41 -10.66
N ALA A 85 -12.70 -9.10 -11.69
CA ALA A 85 -11.24 -9.10 -11.63
C ALA A 85 -10.70 -8.05 -10.66
N ILE A 86 -11.19 -6.81 -10.74
CA ILE A 86 -10.79 -5.70 -9.87
C ILE A 86 -11.18 -5.96 -8.42
N ARG A 87 -12.39 -6.49 -8.18
CA ARG A 87 -12.79 -6.88 -6.82
C ARG A 87 -11.87 -7.94 -6.22
N ARG A 88 -11.48 -8.96 -7.00
CA ARG A 88 -10.54 -9.98 -6.54
C ARG A 88 -9.16 -9.39 -6.24
N ASP A 89 -8.69 -8.48 -7.09
CA ASP A 89 -7.42 -7.79 -6.87
C ASP A 89 -7.41 -6.98 -5.58
N LEU A 90 -8.45 -6.18 -5.33
CA LEU A 90 -8.61 -5.43 -4.07
C LEU A 90 -8.71 -6.34 -2.83
N ILE A 91 -9.34 -7.50 -2.96
CA ILE A 91 -9.37 -8.51 -1.89
C ILE A 91 -7.95 -9.01 -1.60
N ASP A 92 -7.17 -9.30 -2.63
CA ASP A 92 -5.82 -9.85 -2.47
C ASP A 92 -4.82 -8.79 -2.00
N GLU A 93 -4.95 -7.55 -2.46
CA GLU A 93 -4.18 -6.41 -1.94
C GLU A 93 -4.50 -6.15 -0.45
N ALA A 94 -5.78 -6.17 -0.08
CA ALA A 94 -6.18 -6.05 1.33
C ALA A 94 -5.60 -7.19 2.20
N LYS A 95 -5.38 -8.39 1.65
CA LYS A 95 -4.69 -9.50 2.35
C LYS A 95 -3.17 -9.30 2.40
N ALA A 96 -2.57 -8.68 1.39
CA ALA A 96 -1.13 -8.49 1.29
C ALA A 96 -0.59 -7.44 2.29
N ARG A 97 -1.43 -6.46 2.68
CA ARG A 97 -1.06 -5.41 3.64
C ARG A 97 -0.70 -5.95 5.03
N PRO A 98 0.14 -5.26 5.82
CA PRO A 98 0.53 -5.67 7.18
C PRO A 98 -0.66 -6.03 8.07
N VAL A 99 -1.72 -5.24 8.02
CA VAL A 99 -3.00 -5.51 8.73
C VAL A 99 -3.66 -6.80 8.25
N GLY A 100 -3.64 -7.09 6.94
CA GLY A 100 -4.19 -8.32 6.36
C GLY A 100 -3.40 -9.56 6.79
N LYS A 101 -2.07 -9.48 6.78
CA LYS A 101 -1.16 -10.52 7.31
C LYS A 101 -1.40 -10.74 8.80
N LEU A 102 -1.54 -9.67 9.58
CA LEU A 102 -1.83 -9.74 11.02
C LEU A 102 -3.20 -10.36 11.28
N ARG A 103 -4.25 -9.97 10.54
CA ARG A 103 -5.59 -10.57 10.66
C ARG A 103 -5.56 -12.08 10.42
N ARG A 104 -4.84 -12.53 9.38
CA ARG A 104 -4.68 -13.97 9.09
C ARG A 104 -3.93 -14.68 10.22
N ARG A 105 -2.86 -14.06 10.73
CA ARG A 105 -2.07 -14.58 11.85
C ARG A 105 -2.92 -14.68 13.13
N LEU A 106 -3.72 -13.66 13.44
CA LEU A 106 -4.64 -13.65 14.56
C LEU A 106 -5.68 -14.75 14.45
N HIS A 107 -6.25 -14.97 13.27
CA HIS A 107 -7.17 -16.08 13.07
C HIS A 107 -6.52 -17.42 13.46
N THR A 108 -5.31 -17.71 12.99
CA THR A 108 -4.59 -18.93 13.38
C THR A 108 -4.26 -19.01 14.88
N LEU A 109 -3.90 -17.88 15.51
CA LEU A 109 -3.54 -17.84 16.93
C LEU A 109 -4.75 -18.02 17.83
N LEU A 110 -5.83 -17.29 17.57
CA LEU A 110 -7.06 -17.31 18.37
C LEU A 110 -7.82 -18.63 18.19
N SER A 111 -7.87 -19.20 16.98
CA SER A 111 -8.49 -20.53 16.77
C SER A 111 -7.82 -21.65 17.56
N LYS A 112 -6.56 -21.48 17.97
CA LYS A 112 -5.78 -22.49 18.73
C LYS A 112 -5.82 -22.27 20.22
N ASP A 113 -6.37 -21.17 20.70
CA ASP A 113 -6.40 -20.81 22.11
C ASP A 113 -7.83 -20.99 22.66
N PRO A 114 -8.04 -21.90 23.62
CA PRO A 114 -9.38 -22.28 24.08
C PRO A 114 -10.13 -21.15 24.80
N ARG A 115 -9.46 -20.04 25.13
CA ARG A 115 -10.10 -18.88 25.75
C ARG A 115 -10.96 -18.09 24.78
N PHE A 116 -10.74 -18.22 23.47
CA PHE A 116 -11.43 -17.45 22.45
C PHE A 116 -12.45 -18.32 21.71
N VAL A 117 -13.58 -17.72 21.37
CA VAL A 117 -14.66 -18.34 20.57
C VAL A 117 -14.81 -17.58 19.27
N PHE A 118 -14.84 -18.31 18.16
CA PHE A 118 -15.10 -17.77 16.84
C PHE A 118 -16.62 -17.61 16.66
N VAL A 119 -17.10 -16.40 16.37
CA VAL A 119 -18.54 -16.04 16.36
C VAL A 119 -18.94 -15.25 15.11
N PRO A 120 -18.78 -15.82 13.89
CA PRO A 120 -19.08 -15.11 12.65
C PRO A 120 -20.57 -14.78 12.47
N GLU A 121 -21.46 -15.51 13.14
CA GLU A 121 -22.91 -15.34 13.07
C GLU A 121 -23.35 -13.98 13.62
N LEU A 122 -22.60 -13.41 14.56
CA LEU A 122 -22.90 -12.09 15.14
C LEU A 122 -22.65 -10.93 14.17
N PHE A 123 -21.88 -11.14 13.10
CA PHE A 123 -21.53 -10.08 12.16
C PHE A 123 -21.77 -10.50 10.70
N ALA A 124 -22.92 -11.13 10.43
CA ALA A 124 -23.34 -11.51 9.08
C ALA A 124 -22.29 -12.31 8.29
N GLY A 125 -21.55 -13.19 8.96
CA GLY A 125 -20.50 -14.03 8.36
C GLY A 125 -19.10 -13.40 8.39
N GLU A 126 -18.93 -12.20 8.92
CA GLU A 126 -17.60 -11.62 9.14
C GLU A 126 -16.84 -12.36 10.25
N HIS A 127 -15.51 -12.49 10.10
CA HIS A 127 -14.69 -13.12 11.13
C HIS A 127 -14.70 -12.28 12.41
N ALA A 128 -15.24 -12.82 13.50
CA ALA A 128 -15.29 -12.16 14.80
C ALA A 128 -14.93 -13.12 15.95
N TRP A 129 -14.46 -12.54 17.04
CA TRP A 129 -13.96 -13.27 18.21
C TRP A 129 -14.62 -12.74 19.48
N SER A 130 -14.99 -13.65 20.37
CA SER A 130 -15.55 -13.37 21.69
C SER A 130 -14.92 -14.28 22.76
N LEU A 131 -15.35 -14.12 24.00
CA LEU A 131 -15.05 -15.04 25.11
C LEU A 131 -16.30 -15.85 25.45
N PRO A 132 -16.17 -17.09 25.94
CA PRO A 132 -17.30 -17.94 26.29
C PRO A 132 -18.30 -17.29 27.26
N ALA A 133 -17.81 -16.45 28.18
CA ALA A 133 -18.63 -15.81 29.22
C ALA A 133 -19.45 -14.60 28.72
N LEU A 134 -19.15 -14.04 27.55
CA LEU A 134 -19.74 -12.77 27.07
C LEU A 134 -20.99 -12.96 26.19
N GLY A 135 -21.31 -14.18 25.81
CA GLY A 135 -22.49 -14.48 25.00
C GLY A 135 -22.52 -13.73 23.67
N GLU A 136 -23.66 -13.11 23.35
CA GLU A 136 -23.93 -12.46 22.06
C GLU A 136 -23.64 -10.95 22.03
N ALA A 137 -23.08 -10.38 23.11
CA ALA A 137 -22.75 -8.96 23.18
C ALA A 137 -21.79 -8.57 22.04
N ARG A 138 -22.02 -7.42 21.42
CA ARG A 138 -21.24 -6.93 20.26
C ARG A 138 -20.54 -5.63 20.60
N PHE A 139 -19.32 -5.50 20.12
CA PHE A 139 -18.59 -4.25 20.14
C PHE A 139 -18.70 -3.55 18.78
N ASP A 140 -19.33 -2.38 18.78
CA ASP A 140 -19.56 -1.56 17.58
C ASP A 140 -18.53 -0.42 17.41
N GLY A 141 -17.64 -0.23 18.39
CA GLY A 141 -16.60 0.81 18.37
C GLY A 141 -15.44 0.54 17.41
N GLY A 142 -14.52 1.50 17.36
CA GLY A 142 -13.35 1.51 16.50
C GLY A 142 -12.05 1.00 17.16
N PRO A 143 -10.95 0.91 16.40
CA PRO A 143 -9.64 0.53 16.91
C PRO A 143 -9.08 1.50 17.97
N ASP A 144 -9.46 2.78 17.90
CA ASP A 144 -8.99 3.81 18.83
C ASP A 144 -9.66 3.69 20.20
N ASP A 145 -10.93 3.30 20.25
CA ASP A 145 -11.65 2.99 21.50
C ASP A 145 -10.99 1.79 22.21
N LEU A 146 -10.57 0.77 21.45
CA LEU A 146 -9.81 -0.35 22.02
C LEU A 146 -8.43 0.07 22.55
N ARG A 147 -7.76 1.00 21.86
CA ARG A 147 -6.47 1.54 22.30
C ARG A 147 -6.60 2.30 23.61
N GLU A 148 -7.63 3.13 23.74
CA GLU A 148 -7.93 3.86 24.97
C GLU A 148 -8.29 2.90 26.10
N ALA A 149 -9.21 1.96 25.86
CA ALA A 149 -9.65 0.97 26.83
C ALA A 149 -8.51 0.08 27.35
N THR A 150 -7.55 -0.26 26.49
CA THR A 150 -6.41 -1.13 26.83
C THR A 150 -5.11 -0.38 27.15
N ALA A 151 -5.14 0.95 27.32
CA ALA A 151 -3.94 1.77 27.53
C ALA A 151 -3.09 1.33 28.74
N ALA A 152 -3.74 0.86 29.81
CA ALA A 152 -3.07 0.38 31.02
C ALA A 152 -2.48 -1.04 30.89
N VAL A 153 -2.77 -1.76 29.80
CA VAL A 153 -2.30 -3.14 29.60
C VAL A 153 -0.85 -3.12 29.10
N ILE A 154 0.06 -3.61 29.95
CA ILE A 154 1.49 -3.69 29.66
C ILE A 154 1.79 -5.05 29.02
N VAL A 155 2.36 -5.02 27.82
CA VAL A 155 2.84 -6.19 27.08
C VAL A 155 4.21 -5.91 26.49
N ALA A 156 4.96 -6.97 26.16
CA ALA A 156 6.25 -6.81 25.51
C ALA A 156 6.08 -6.18 24.11
N PRO A 157 7.00 -5.28 23.69
CA PRO A 157 6.94 -4.70 22.35
C PRO A 157 7.13 -5.78 21.29
N ILE A 158 6.53 -5.56 20.11
CA ILE A 158 6.72 -6.41 18.94
C ILE A 158 7.38 -5.56 17.86
N GLU A 159 8.71 -5.60 17.81
CA GLU A 159 9.49 -4.79 16.86
C GLU A 159 9.32 -5.29 15.41
N ARG A 160 9.22 -6.61 15.22
CA ARG A 160 9.04 -7.20 13.89
C ARG A 160 8.32 -8.54 13.97
N LEU A 161 7.31 -8.71 13.12
CA LEU A 161 6.73 -10.03 12.86
C LEU A 161 7.42 -10.67 11.65
N PRO A 162 7.80 -11.95 11.71
CA PRO A 162 8.35 -12.63 10.56
C PRO A 162 7.30 -12.70 9.44
N PRO A 163 7.70 -12.52 8.16
CA PRO A 163 6.78 -12.50 7.03
C PRO A 163 6.09 -13.87 6.81
N ALA A 164 6.77 -14.95 7.19
CA ALA A 164 6.27 -16.33 7.14
C ALA A 164 6.68 -17.09 8.42
N GLY A 165 6.03 -18.23 8.66
CA GLY A 165 6.39 -19.13 9.76
C GLY A 165 5.80 -18.76 11.13
N PRO A 166 6.20 -19.52 12.18
CA PRO A 166 5.62 -19.43 13.51
C PRO A 166 5.83 -18.05 14.13
N THR A 167 4.81 -17.53 14.81
CA THR A 167 4.94 -16.29 15.58
C THR A 167 5.91 -16.52 16.74
N PRO A 168 6.93 -15.67 16.95
CA PRO A 168 7.82 -15.76 18.10
C PRO A 168 7.02 -15.79 19.41
N ARG A 169 7.51 -16.53 20.41
CA ARG A 169 6.77 -16.77 21.66
C ARG A 169 6.34 -15.48 22.37
N ALA A 170 7.26 -14.53 22.55
CA ALA A 170 6.96 -13.24 23.20
C ALA A 170 5.93 -12.41 22.42
N ALA A 171 6.02 -12.40 21.09
CA ALA A 171 5.04 -11.73 20.24
C ALA A 171 3.66 -12.41 20.31
N ARG A 172 3.63 -13.75 20.35
CA ARG A 172 2.39 -14.51 20.54
C ARG A 172 1.74 -14.20 21.88
N GLU A 173 2.51 -14.20 22.98
CA GLU A 173 2.00 -13.90 24.33
C GLU A 173 1.43 -12.48 24.39
N SER A 174 2.13 -11.50 23.80
CA SER A 174 1.69 -10.10 23.76
C SER A 174 0.41 -9.90 22.94
N LEU A 175 0.32 -10.54 21.76
CA LEU A 175 -0.89 -10.50 20.93
C LEU A 175 -2.09 -11.12 21.65
N LEU A 176 -1.93 -12.29 22.26
CA LEU A 176 -3.02 -12.97 22.95
C LEU A 176 -3.47 -12.20 24.21
N THR A 177 -2.53 -11.63 24.96
CA THR A 177 -2.82 -10.85 26.17
C THR A 177 -3.64 -9.60 25.84
N LEU A 178 -3.25 -8.85 24.81
CA LEU A 178 -4.03 -7.67 24.39
C LEU A 178 -5.37 -8.04 23.77
N CYS A 179 -5.46 -9.12 22.97
CA CYS A 179 -6.75 -9.59 22.46
C CYS A 179 -7.71 -9.96 23.60
N LEU A 180 -7.21 -10.67 24.61
CA LEU A 180 -8.00 -11.06 25.77
C LEU A 180 -8.47 -9.81 26.53
N ALA A 181 -7.55 -8.93 26.90
CA ALA A 181 -7.88 -7.71 27.63
C ALA A 181 -8.85 -6.80 26.85
N ALA A 182 -8.67 -6.67 25.53
CA ALA A 182 -9.58 -5.89 24.70
C ALA A 182 -11.01 -6.42 24.75
N ILE A 183 -11.20 -7.74 24.58
CA ILE A 183 -12.52 -8.36 24.59
C ILE A 183 -13.13 -8.35 26.01
N GLU A 184 -12.32 -8.53 27.06
CA GLU A 184 -12.78 -8.45 28.46
C GLU A 184 -13.26 -7.05 28.83
N ILE A 185 -12.48 -6.01 28.50
CA ILE A 185 -12.77 -4.63 28.91
C ILE A 185 -14.00 -4.07 28.19
N VAL A 186 -14.15 -4.36 26.88
CA VAL A 186 -15.34 -3.92 26.13
C VAL A 186 -16.55 -4.83 26.33
N ALA A 187 -16.36 -5.97 27.00
CA ALA A 187 -17.39 -6.96 27.29
C ALA A 187 -18.23 -7.37 26.07
N GLY A 188 -17.60 -7.50 24.89
CA GLY A 188 -18.31 -7.78 23.64
C GLY A 188 -17.44 -8.39 22.56
N ALA A 189 -18.08 -9.10 21.63
CA ALA A 189 -17.45 -9.71 20.48
C ALA A 189 -16.87 -8.65 19.54
N ILE A 190 -15.63 -8.85 19.10
CA ILE A 190 -14.90 -7.90 18.25
C ILE A 190 -14.59 -8.54 16.90
N ARG A 191 -14.86 -7.79 15.82
CA ARG A 191 -14.47 -8.16 14.46
C ARG A 191 -12.95 -8.29 14.34
N ALA A 192 -12.48 -9.35 13.68
CA ALA A 192 -11.06 -9.64 13.48
C ALA A 192 -10.31 -8.51 12.75
N GLN A 193 -11.01 -7.76 11.88
CA GLN A 193 -10.47 -6.58 11.20
C GLN A 193 -10.17 -5.43 12.18
N ILE A 194 -11.04 -5.23 13.19
CA ILE A 194 -10.87 -4.19 14.21
C ILE A 194 -9.72 -4.58 15.13
N LEU A 195 -9.68 -5.84 15.61
CA LEU A 195 -8.55 -6.37 16.39
C LEU A 195 -7.21 -6.22 15.66
N ALA A 196 -7.16 -6.57 14.37
CA ALA A 196 -5.95 -6.46 13.58
C ALA A 196 -5.47 -5.01 13.45
N ARG A 197 -6.36 -4.05 13.18
CA ARG A 197 -6.01 -2.63 13.11
C ARG A 197 -5.55 -2.08 14.45
N PHE A 198 -6.27 -2.43 15.52
CA PHE A 198 -5.92 -2.06 16.89
C PHE A 198 -4.48 -2.51 17.23
N LEU A 199 -4.17 -3.79 17.01
CA LEU A 199 -2.86 -4.34 17.30
C LEU A 199 -1.77 -3.80 16.37
N ALA A 200 -2.11 -3.59 15.08
CA ALA A 200 -1.16 -3.00 14.13
C ALA A 200 -0.74 -1.60 14.56
N ARG A 201 -1.67 -0.77 15.03
CA ARG A 201 -1.37 0.55 15.60
C ARG A 201 -0.63 0.45 16.93
N ARG A 202 -1.10 -0.41 17.84
CA ARG A 202 -0.53 -0.56 19.20
C ARG A 202 0.94 -0.95 19.20
N PHE A 203 1.35 -1.77 18.24
CA PHE A 203 2.72 -2.26 18.10
C PHE A 203 3.52 -1.58 16.98
N GLY A 204 2.93 -0.61 16.28
CA GLY A 204 3.59 0.00 15.12
C GLY A 204 3.86 -0.97 13.97
N ILE A 205 3.10 -2.06 13.86
CA ILE A 205 3.23 -3.05 12.76
C ILE A 205 2.61 -2.50 11.45
N ASP A 206 1.73 -1.50 11.56
CA ASP A 206 1.22 -0.73 10.42
C ASP A 206 2.25 0.30 9.89
N ILE A 207 3.41 0.41 10.55
CA ILE A 207 4.48 1.32 10.16
C ILE A 207 5.30 0.63 9.06
N VAL A 208 5.02 1.02 7.82
CA VAL A 208 5.98 0.95 6.72
C VAL A 208 7.29 1.59 7.22
N PRO A 209 8.48 1.01 6.96
CA PRO A 209 9.76 1.62 7.36
C PRO A 209 9.77 3.12 7.05
N ALA A 210 10.29 3.92 7.98
CA ALA A 210 10.12 5.37 8.11
C ALA A 210 10.56 6.22 6.90
N TRP A 211 9.82 6.13 5.80
CA TRP A 211 9.71 7.18 4.77
C TRP A 211 8.24 7.54 4.51
N SER A 212 7.35 7.34 5.49
CA SER A 212 6.00 7.90 5.47
C SER A 212 5.93 9.13 6.39
N LEU A 213 6.00 10.31 5.79
CA LEU A 213 5.74 11.59 6.46
C LEU A 213 4.30 11.59 7.01
N LYS A 214 4.17 11.39 8.33
CA LYS A 214 3.29 12.14 9.23
C LYS A 214 3.46 11.62 10.64
N ASP A 215 4.33 12.32 11.38
CA ASP A 215 4.06 12.84 12.71
C ASP A 215 5.30 13.64 13.15
N ILE A 216 5.30 14.94 12.82
CA ILE A 216 6.12 15.94 13.52
C ILE A 216 5.21 17.16 13.72
N ASP A 217 4.40 17.11 14.77
CA ASP A 217 3.93 18.34 15.40
C ASP A 217 4.90 18.64 16.55
N GLY A 218 5.72 19.68 16.38
CA GLY A 218 6.62 20.16 17.42
C GLY A 218 7.89 20.85 16.93
N ALA A 219 7.80 21.85 16.04
CA ALA A 219 8.92 22.77 15.79
C ALA A 219 8.41 24.21 15.61
N THR A 220 9.09 25.16 16.24
CA THR A 220 8.77 26.59 16.21
C THR A 220 9.29 27.24 14.92
N GLU A 221 8.51 28.18 14.37
CA GLU A 221 8.63 28.75 13.02
C GLU A 221 10.01 29.35 12.64
N ALA A 222 10.84 29.74 13.61
CA ALA A 222 12.15 30.35 13.33
C ALA A 222 13.27 29.35 12.99
N SER A 223 13.09 28.05 13.29
CA SER A 223 14.10 27.01 13.01
C SER A 223 13.89 26.32 11.65
N VAL A 224 12.74 26.55 11.00
CA VAL A 224 12.31 25.84 9.77
C VAL A 224 12.99 26.40 8.51
N GLU A 225 13.16 27.72 8.40
CA GLU A 225 13.71 28.35 7.19
C GLU A 225 15.22 28.09 6.94
N LEU A 226 16.00 27.84 7.99
CA LEU A 226 17.43 27.55 7.87
C LEU A 226 17.69 26.07 7.53
N LEU A 227 16.87 25.15 8.05
CA LEU A 227 16.95 23.72 7.78
C LEU A 227 16.54 23.38 6.35
N ASP A 228 15.57 24.10 5.79
CA ASP A 228 15.10 23.89 4.41
C ASP A 228 16.18 24.23 3.37
N ASN A 229 16.94 25.31 3.55
CA ASN A 229 17.96 25.73 2.57
C ASN A 229 19.17 24.79 2.51
N GLU A 230 19.64 24.29 3.67
CA GLU A 230 20.74 23.32 3.73
C GLU A 230 20.33 21.96 3.15
N ALA A 231 19.07 21.55 3.39
CA ALA A 231 18.51 20.32 2.82
C ALA A 231 18.35 20.43 1.28
N ILE A 232 17.92 21.59 0.77
CA ILE A 232 17.84 21.85 -0.68
C ILE A 232 19.23 21.76 -1.31
N ALA A 233 20.22 22.46 -0.76
CA ALA A 233 21.57 22.47 -1.31
C ALA A 233 22.23 21.07 -1.29
N LEU A 234 22.02 20.31 -0.21
CA LEU A 234 22.50 18.93 -0.10
C LEU A 234 21.77 17.99 -1.08
N GLY A 235 20.46 18.16 -1.25
CA GLY A 235 19.66 17.39 -2.20
C GLY A 235 20.09 17.64 -3.65
N ASP A 236 20.34 18.90 -4.01
CA ASP A 236 20.86 19.28 -5.33
C ASP A 236 22.24 18.67 -5.61
N ALA A 237 23.14 18.67 -4.61
CA ALA A 237 24.45 18.06 -4.74
C ALA A 237 24.37 16.54 -4.96
N ILE A 238 23.55 15.84 -4.16
CA ILE A 238 23.34 14.39 -4.30
C ILE A 238 22.75 14.06 -5.68
N TYR A 239 21.72 14.80 -6.10
CA TYR A 239 21.09 14.60 -7.40
C TYR A 239 22.08 14.82 -8.56
N ALA A 240 22.94 15.83 -8.47
CA ALA A 240 23.97 16.12 -9.46
C ALA A 240 25.03 15.01 -9.58
N GLU A 241 25.39 14.37 -8.46
CA GLU A 241 26.35 13.26 -8.41
C GLU A 241 25.77 11.91 -8.86
N MET A 242 24.44 11.77 -8.90
CA MET A 242 23.79 10.54 -9.35
C MET A 242 23.92 10.34 -10.86
N SER A 243 24.27 9.11 -11.25
CA SER A 243 24.23 8.70 -12.65
C SER A 243 22.79 8.56 -13.18
N LEU A 244 22.62 8.60 -14.50
CA LEU A 244 21.30 8.41 -15.12
C LEU A 244 20.65 7.09 -14.70
N LEU A 245 21.44 6.01 -14.64
CA LEU A 245 20.98 4.70 -14.17
C LEU A 245 20.50 4.77 -12.72
N GLU A 246 21.24 5.43 -11.84
CA GLU A 246 20.86 5.57 -10.43
C GLU A 246 19.58 6.37 -10.26
N ARG A 247 19.38 7.44 -11.04
CA ARG A 247 18.14 8.23 -11.03
C ARG A 247 16.94 7.39 -11.44
N MET A 248 17.09 6.52 -12.44
CA MET A 248 16.05 5.59 -12.86
C MET A 248 15.77 4.51 -11.80
N LEU A 249 16.80 4.04 -11.09
CA LEU A 249 16.69 3.02 -10.06
C LEU A 249 15.99 3.51 -8.78
N VAL A 250 15.91 4.83 -8.55
CA VAL A 250 15.18 5.41 -7.41
C VAL A 250 13.71 4.95 -7.36
N ALA A 251 13.06 4.79 -8.51
CA ALA A 251 11.68 4.31 -8.59
C ALA A 251 11.51 2.83 -8.19
N TYR A 252 12.62 2.11 -8.02
CA TYR A 252 12.65 0.67 -7.75
C TYR A 252 13.40 0.31 -6.46
N LEU A 253 13.63 1.27 -5.56
CA LEU A 253 14.33 1.05 -4.27
C LEU A 253 13.68 -0.05 -3.41
N ASP A 254 12.37 -0.25 -3.55
CA ASP A 254 11.63 -1.29 -2.83
C ASP A 254 11.39 -2.58 -3.65
N ASP A 255 11.84 -2.62 -4.92
CA ASP A 255 11.61 -3.75 -5.83
C ASP A 255 12.89 -4.19 -6.55
N PRO A 256 13.82 -4.86 -5.83
CA PRO A 256 15.03 -5.40 -6.43
C PRO A 256 14.74 -6.49 -7.47
N GLU A 257 13.59 -7.18 -7.41
CA GLU A 257 13.24 -8.18 -8.43
C GLU A 257 12.89 -7.51 -9.77
N ALA A 258 12.15 -6.39 -9.76
CA ALA A 258 11.92 -5.58 -10.95
C ALA A 258 13.23 -5.02 -11.52
N VAL A 259 14.17 -4.62 -10.65
CA VAL A 259 15.49 -4.17 -11.11
C VAL A 259 16.26 -5.30 -11.78
N ARG A 260 16.29 -6.49 -11.16
CA ARG A 260 16.97 -7.67 -11.73
C ARG A 260 16.36 -8.05 -13.07
N ALA A 261 15.03 -8.02 -13.19
CA ALA A 261 14.32 -8.37 -14.42
C ALA A 261 14.64 -7.39 -15.57
N ARG A 262 14.88 -6.11 -15.27
CA ARG A 262 15.02 -5.06 -16.29
C ARG A 262 16.47 -4.65 -16.58
N TRP A 263 17.37 -4.73 -15.61
CA TRP A 263 18.78 -4.33 -15.73
C TRP A 263 19.77 -5.43 -15.33
N GLY A 264 19.30 -6.60 -14.92
CA GLY A 264 20.16 -7.73 -14.53
C GLY A 264 20.97 -7.48 -13.26
N GLU A 265 21.96 -8.33 -13.02
CA GLU A 265 22.88 -8.23 -11.87
C GLU A 265 23.64 -6.89 -11.79
N PRO A 266 24.06 -6.25 -12.90
CA PRO A 266 24.64 -4.90 -12.84
C PRO A 266 23.68 -3.85 -12.27
N GLY A 267 22.38 -3.96 -12.58
CA GLY A 267 21.34 -3.10 -12.01
C GLY A 267 21.13 -3.33 -10.52
N ILE A 268 21.22 -4.58 -10.07
CA ILE A 268 21.16 -4.93 -8.64
C ILE A 268 22.35 -4.37 -7.89
N SER A 269 23.56 -4.53 -8.43
CA SER A 269 24.78 -3.95 -7.81
C SER A 269 24.67 -2.43 -7.72
N ALA A 270 24.19 -1.76 -8.77
CA ALA A 270 23.98 -0.32 -8.76
C ALA A 270 22.88 0.11 -7.77
N LEU A 271 21.82 -0.69 -7.61
CA LEU A 271 20.75 -0.46 -6.64
C LEU A 271 21.26 -0.60 -5.20
N ASP A 272 22.08 -1.61 -4.93
CA ASP A 272 22.66 -1.85 -3.61
C ASP A 272 23.66 -0.74 -3.25
N ASP A 273 24.53 -0.33 -4.18
CA ASP A 273 25.47 0.79 -4.00
C ASP A 273 24.75 2.13 -3.81
N LEU A 274 23.69 2.37 -4.58
CA LEU A 274 22.84 3.55 -4.41
C LEU A 274 22.16 3.52 -3.04
N THR A 275 21.54 2.41 -2.66
CA THR A 275 20.86 2.25 -1.38
C THR A 275 21.82 2.45 -0.21
N PHE A 276 23.06 1.94 -0.32
CA PHE A 276 24.10 2.14 0.69
C PHE A 276 24.49 3.63 0.80
N ARG A 277 24.70 4.33 -0.31
CA ARG A 277 25.04 5.77 -0.31
C ARG A 277 23.91 6.64 0.24
N LEU A 278 22.67 6.40 -0.18
CA LEU A 278 21.52 7.15 0.33
C LEU A 278 21.33 6.90 1.84
N ARG A 279 21.57 5.67 2.33
CA ARG A 279 21.57 5.38 3.78
C ARG A 279 22.65 6.12 4.55
N ALA A 280 23.86 6.24 3.98
CA ALA A 280 24.95 6.97 4.62
C ALA A 280 24.63 8.47 4.78
N VAL A 281 23.93 9.07 3.81
CA VAL A 281 23.45 10.46 3.88
C VAL A 281 22.35 10.62 4.94
N ALA A 282 21.43 9.65 5.06
CA ALA A 282 20.31 9.69 6.01
C ALA A 282 20.72 9.41 7.47
N ALA A 283 21.90 8.86 7.72
CA ALA A 283 22.28 8.30 9.01
C ALA A 283 22.36 9.38 10.10
N GLY A 284 21.28 9.56 10.86
CA GLY A 284 21.21 10.44 12.03
C GLY A 284 21.16 11.95 11.73
N SER A 285 20.93 12.34 10.48
CA SER A 285 20.87 13.75 10.04
C SER A 285 19.47 14.10 9.54
N GLU A 286 18.77 15.00 10.23
CA GLU A 286 17.47 15.53 9.80
C GLU A 286 17.59 16.25 8.43
N ILE A 287 18.69 16.96 8.21
CA ILE A 287 19.03 17.61 6.93
C ILE A 287 19.24 16.58 5.83
N GLY A 288 19.92 15.47 6.14
CA GLY A 288 20.15 14.37 5.18
C GLY A 288 18.84 13.69 4.76
N VAL A 289 17.90 13.51 5.70
CA VAL A 289 16.58 12.96 5.41
C VAL A 289 15.77 13.89 4.50
N GLU A 290 15.79 15.20 4.76
CA GLU A 290 15.05 16.16 3.93
C GLU A 290 15.69 16.32 2.54
N ALA A 291 17.02 16.33 2.44
CA ALA A 291 17.73 16.33 1.16
C ALA A 291 17.35 15.13 0.27
N LEU A 292 17.27 13.93 0.85
CA LEU A 292 16.88 12.72 0.12
C LEU A 292 15.43 12.76 -0.36
N ARG A 293 14.50 13.37 0.39
CA ARG A 293 13.11 13.55 -0.06
C ARG A 293 13.03 14.38 -1.34
N GLN A 294 13.87 15.40 -1.46
CA GLN A 294 13.93 16.22 -2.67
C GLN A 294 14.51 15.46 -3.85
N VAL A 295 15.61 14.72 -3.63
CA VAL A 295 16.24 13.87 -4.66
C VAL A 295 15.23 12.86 -5.21
N ILE A 296 14.48 12.18 -4.33
CA ILE A 296 13.50 11.17 -4.73
C ILE A 296 12.38 11.80 -5.56
N ARG A 297 11.82 12.92 -5.10
CA ARG A 297 10.75 13.65 -5.80
C ARG A 297 11.20 14.06 -7.21
N ARG A 298 12.39 14.64 -7.32
CA ARG A 298 12.96 15.10 -8.59
C ARG A 298 13.22 13.95 -9.56
N CYS A 299 13.75 12.82 -9.07
CA CYS A 299 13.91 11.63 -9.90
C CYS A 299 12.56 11.11 -10.43
N MET A 300 11.49 11.10 -9.62
CA MET A 300 10.16 10.67 -10.07
C MET A 300 9.55 11.64 -11.10
N GLU A 301 9.78 12.94 -10.95
CA GLU A 301 9.36 13.98 -11.91
C GLU A 301 10.11 13.83 -13.26
N ASP A 302 11.42 13.58 -13.23
CA ASP A 302 12.23 13.40 -14.44
C ASP A 302 11.94 12.09 -15.18
N THR A 303 11.59 11.02 -14.46
CA THR A 303 11.20 9.76 -15.13
C THR A 303 9.86 9.93 -15.88
N SER A 304 9.04 10.89 -15.44
CA SER A 304 7.75 11.24 -16.07
C SER A 304 7.92 12.20 -17.25
N SER A 305 9.04 12.93 -17.33
CA SER A 305 9.33 13.83 -18.47
C SER A 305 10.03 13.11 -19.63
N VAL A 306 10.86 12.10 -19.34
CA VAL A 306 11.58 11.32 -20.36
C VAL A 306 10.65 10.42 -21.18
N SER A 307 9.53 9.97 -20.62
CA SER A 307 8.49 9.22 -21.36
C SER A 307 7.64 10.08 -22.29
N GLY A 308 7.82 11.41 -22.29
CA GLY A 308 7.08 12.37 -23.11
C GLY A 308 7.84 12.96 -24.31
N VAL A 309 9.10 12.55 -24.58
CA VAL A 309 9.95 13.20 -25.61
C VAL A 309 10.16 12.35 -26.88
N SER A 310 9.62 11.14 -26.99
CA SER A 310 9.86 10.28 -28.17
C SER A 310 8.95 10.53 -29.40
N GLU A 311 8.22 11.65 -29.48
CA GLU A 311 7.30 11.94 -30.61
C GLU A 311 7.53 13.30 -31.30
N SER A 312 8.72 13.90 -31.17
CA SER A 312 8.95 15.25 -31.72
C SER A 312 10.33 15.45 -32.35
N GLU A 313 10.83 14.49 -33.15
CA GLU A 313 11.98 14.77 -34.03
C GLU A 313 12.09 13.80 -35.22
N GLU A 314 11.04 13.68 -36.04
CA GLU A 314 11.19 13.16 -37.40
C GLU A 314 10.10 13.76 -38.30
N GLY A 315 10.48 14.72 -39.16
CA GLY A 315 9.57 15.22 -40.20
C GLY A 315 9.64 16.70 -40.56
N ALA A 316 10.83 17.26 -40.78
CA ALA A 316 10.97 18.49 -41.57
C ALA A 316 11.87 18.22 -42.79
N VAL A 317 11.31 17.53 -43.78
CA VAL A 317 11.79 17.54 -45.17
C VAL A 317 10.65 17.96 -46.09
N VAL A 318 10.73 19.23 -46.50
CA VAL A 318 10.48 19.79 -47.85
C VAL A 318 9.18 19.43 -48.59
N ASN A 319 8.39 20.47 -48.90
CA ASN A 319 7.90 20.75 -50.26
C ASN A 319 7.38 22.20 -50.37
N GLU A 320 8.21 23.11 -50.90
CA GLU A 320 8.02 23.85 -52.16
C GLU A 320 9.32 24.57 -52.56
#